data_AF-A0A4Q5XKJ7-F1
#
_entry.id   AF-A0A4Q5XKJ7-F1
#
_cell.length_a   1.000
_cell.length_b   1.000
_cell.length_c   1.000
_cell.angle_alpha   90.00
_cell.angle_beta   90.00
_cell.angle_gamma   90.00
#
_symmetry.space_group_name_H-M   'P 1'
#
loop_
_entity.id
_entity.type
_entity.pdbx_description
1 polymer ?
#
loop_
_entity_poly.entity_id
_entity_poly.type
_entity_poly.pdbx_seq_one_letter_code
_entity_poly.pdbx_strand_id
1 'polypeptide(L)'
;MVESSGADAFVSGLGKGREAFHSEVTEYSLRIGERTPEDFLRHFSCSKIMISLASRPMERARIISELTGVHERVANKLSPENAGETLQIALDEGVTTPKEIVRLFQADDRQRYLNRHELWAFDIEGQPWKASASDSVAHGRAEKFIAYLIDRAIDNLLISHEEIVSALGVVKLAGWLPSEMLGQIIETALKKSDKFTEEDLLRAAPASSLVAHVPLDYLWEKVVVPLIAEQHDYAPKAGSGAQVGGVGSGSPLGGGAGNSPLGGSAAPGSPLSGESGSGWSFRPAPDLSAKPEEKDAAPPSSSSEEGDMVGEDEIIETEDEVRPSEGAMPVAGRKGPPRKAQSS
;
A
#
# COMPACT_ATOMS: atom_id res chain seq x y z
N MET A 1 -2.68 -30.04 6.77
CA MET A 1 -1.73 -28.95 6.46
C MET A 1 -2.02 -27.86 7.46
N VAL A 2 -1.01 -27.43 8.20
CA VAL A 2 -1.17 -26.51 9.32
C VAL A 2 -1.35 -25.11 8.73
N GLU A 3 -2.59 -24.61 8.75
CA GLU A 3 -2.89 -23.18 8.60
C GLU A 3 -2.24 -22.46 9.78
N SER A 4 -0.96 -22.13 9.61
CA SER A 4 -0.14 -21.52 10.63
C SER A 4 -0.68 -20.13 10.92
N SER A 5 -1.34 -20.02 12.06
CA SER A 5 -1.59 -18.83 12.89
C SER A 5 -2.01 -17.57 12.14
N GLY A 6 -3.24 -17.13 12.42
CA GLY A 6 -3.60 -15.72 12.34
C GLY A 6 -2.67 -14.90 13.25
N ALA A 7 -1.44 -14.67 12.78
CA ALA A 7 -0.64 -13.55 13.23
C ALA A 7 -1.49 -12.35 12.91
N ASP A 8 -1.97 -11.66 13.96
CA ASP A 8 -2.88 -10.53 13.86
C ASP A 8 -2.51 -9.70 12.64
N ALA A 9 -3.43 -9.67 11.67
CA ALA A 9 -3.27 -8.80 10.53
C ALA A 9 -3.11 -7.39 11.09
N PHE A 10 -2.08 -6.67 10.66
CA PHE A 10 -1.96 -5.27 10.99
C PHE A 10 -3.24 -4.56 10.51
N VAL A 11 -3.87 -3.81 11.42
CA VAL A 11 -5.05 -2.99 11.15
C VAL A 11 -4.64 -1.54 11.36
N SER A 12 -4.86 -0.71 10.36
CA SER A 12 -4.45 0.70 10.43
C SER A 12 -5.31 1.48 11.45
N GLY A 13 -4.67 2.38 12.19
CA GLY A 13 -5.34 3.34 13.06
C GLY A 13 -5.89 4.57 12.32
N LEU A 14 -5.77 4.63 10.99
CA LEU A 14 -6.20 5.76 10.15
C LEU A 14 -7.71 5.75 9.82
N GLY A 15 -8.48 4.80 10.35
CA GLY A 15 -9.89 4.61 10.02
C GLY A 15 -10.07 3.79 8.74
N LYS A 16 -11.25 3.86 8.09
CA LYS A 16 -11.44 3.23 6.78
C LYS A 16 -11.09 4.20 5.66
N GLY A 17 -10.52 3.68 4.58
CA GLY A 17 -10.32 4.42 3.34
C GLY A 17 -8.92 4.27 2.77
N ARG A 18 -8.51 5.27 1.98
CA ARG A 18 -7.29 5.19 1.16
C ARG A 18 -6.02 5.01 1.98
N GLU A 19 -5.82 5.84 3.00
CA GLU A 19 -4.58 5.81 3.78
C GLU A 19 -4.45 4.52 4.60
N ALA A 20 -5.55 4.04 5.18
CA ALA A 20 -5.58 2.78 5.91
C ALA A 20 -5.32 1.57 5.01
N PHE A 21 -5.99 1.53 3.85
CA PHE A 21 -5.73 0.52 2.82
C PHE A 21 -4.25 0.44 2.47
N HIS A 22 -3.63 1.58 2.16
CA HIS A 22 -2.24 1.59 1.71
C HIS A 22 -1.28 1.26 2.85
N SER A 23 -1.56 1.71 4.09
CA SER A 23 -0.81 1.32 5.29
C SER A 23 -0.79 -0.20 5.48
N GLU A 24 -1.97 -0.83 5.37
CA GLU A 24 -2.15 -2.27 5.50
C GLU A 24 -1.44 -3.05 4.37
N VAL A 25 -1.55 -2.59 3.12
CA VAL A 25 -0.86 -3.20 1.98
C VAL A 25 0.66 -3.13 2.13
N THR A 26 1.22 -1.98 2.52
CA THR A 26 2.66 -1.83 2.73
C THR A 26 3.18 -2.74 3.85
N GLU A 27 2.45 -2.84 4.97
CA GLU A 27 2.88 -3.72 6.06
C GLU A 27 2.74 -5.20 5.67
N TYR A 28 1.72 -5.55 4.89
CA TYR A 28 1.55 -6.90 4.38
C TYR A 28 2.66 -7.29 3.40
N SER A 29 3.06 -6.38 2.49
CA SER A 29 4.12 -6.61 1.50
C SER A 29 5.46 -6.93 2.19
N LEU A 30 5.79 -6.18 3.25
CA LEU A 30 6.95 -6.43 4.10
C LEU A 30 6.83 -7.76 4.87
N ARG A 31 5.65 -8.06 5.41
CA ARG A 31 5.42 -9.26 6.23
C ARG A 31 5.55 -10.57 5.45
N ILE A 32 5.04 -10.62 4.23
CA ILE A 32 5.13 -11.83 3.39
C ILE A 32 6.48 -11.95 2.66
N GLY A 33 7.34 -10.93 2.79
CA GLY A 33 8.63 -10.86 2.10
C GLY A 33 8.51 -10.61 0.61
N GLU A 34 7.42 -9.99 0.16
CA GLU A 34 7.31 -9.47 -1.21
C GLU A 34 8.21 -8.23 -1.37
N ARG A 35 8.28 -7.43 -0.30
CA ARG A 35 9.21 -6.32 -0.15
C ARG A 35 10.06 -6.53 1.09
N THR A 36 11.25 -5.95 1.11
CA THR A 36 12.14 -6.02 2.28
C THR A 36 12.40 -4.64 2.89
N PRO A 37 12.87 -4.58 4.16
CA PRO A 37 13.30 -3.31 4.74
C PRO A 37 14.44 -2.62 3.98
N GLU A 38 15.35 -3.39 3.37
CA GLU A 38 16.43 -2.85 2.51
C GLU A 38 15.86 -2.18 1.27
N ASP A 39 14.89 -2.85 0.65
CA ASP A 39 14.10 -2.33 -0.46
C ASP A 39 13.39 -1.02 -0.08
N PHE A 40 12.87 -0.92 1.14
CA PHE A 40 12.23 0.29 1.63
C PHE A 40 13.22 1.45 1.72
N LEU A 41 14.41 1.22 2.28
CA LEU A 41 15.44 2.27 2.39
C LEU A 41 16.03 2.70 1.04
N ARG A 42 15.95 1.85 0.02
CA ARG A 42 16.32 2.23 -1.36
C ARG A 42 15.38 3.30 -1.93
N HIS A 43 14.09 3.26 -1.60
CA HIS A 43 13.10 4.27 -2.00
C HIS A 43 13.04 5.46 -1.04
N PHE A 44 13.23 5.18 0.24
CA PHE A 44 13.12 6.12 1.35
C PHE A 44 14.40 6.13 2.16
N SER A 45 15.41 6.83 1.65
CA SER A 45 16.69 6.99 2.34
C SER A 45 16.51 7.60 3.73
N CYS A 46 17.49 7.39 4.61
CA CYS A 46 17.49 7.97 5.96
C CYS A 46 17.23 9.48 5.94
N SER A 47 17.87 10.20 5.00
CA SER A 47 17.64 11.63 4.79
C SER A 47 16.18 11.94 4.43
N LYS A 48 15.61 11.20 3.47
CA LYS A 48 14.23 11.41 3.01
C LYS A 48 13.20 11.14 4.11
N ILE A 49 13.40 10.09 4.89
CA ILE A 49 12.56 9.79 6.06
C ILE A 49 12.60 10.96 7.05
N MET A 50 13.79 11.43 7.42
CA MET A 50 13.93 12.50 8.41
C MET A 50 13.37 13.85 7.92
N ILE A 51 13.53 14.14 6.63
CA ILE A 51 12.93 15.32 5.97
C ILE A 51 11.39 15.22 5.96
N SER A 52 10.83 14.04 5.69
CA SER A 52 9.37 13.84 5.73
C SER A 52 8.77 14.11 7.12
N LEU A 53 9.57 13.92 8.17
CA LEU A 53 9.25 14.20 9.57
C LEU A 53 9.66 15.60 10.02
N ALA A 54 9.89 16.55 9.10
CA ALA A 54 10.32 17.90 9.45
C ALA A 54 9.35 18.61 10.42
N SER A 55 8.04 18.42 10.22
CA SER A 55 6.97 18.97 11.07
C SER A 55 6.74 18.20 12.38
N ARG A 56 7.46 17.09 12.58
CA ARG A 56 7.31 16.13 13.69
C ARG A 56 8.64 15.89 14.41
N PRO A 57 9.19 16.93 15.09
CA PRO A 57 10.51 16.85 15.69
C PRO A 57 10.60 15.83 16.84
N MET A 58 9.50 15.56 17.54
CA MET A 58 9.48 14.57 18.63
C MET A 58 9.59 13.14 18.11
N GLU A 59 8.84 12.80 17.06
CA GLU A 59 8.87 11.50 16.40
C GLU A 59 10.24 11.27 15.76
N ARG A 60 10.80 12.30 15.12
CA ARG A 60 12.18 12.27 14.60
C ARG A 60 13.19 12.02 15.72
N ALA A 61 13.10 12.75 16.83
CA ALA A 61 13.99 12.61 17.97
C ALA A 61 13.94 11.20 18.58
N ARG A 62 12.74 10.63 18.68
CA ARG A 62 12.51 9.27 19.17
C ARG A 62 13.22 8.24 18.31
N ILE A 63 13.02 8.27 16.98
CA ILE A 63 13.68 7.34 16.06
C ILE A 63 15.20 7.45 16.18
N ILE A 64 15.75 8.67 16.18
CA ILE A 64 17.20 8.87 16.30
C ILE A 64 17.72 8.37 17.64
N SER A 65 17.03 8.68 18.74
CA SER A 65 17.48 8.30 20.07
C SER A 65 17.47 6.78 20.27
N GLU A 66 16.42 6.10 19.80
CA GLU A 66 16.28 4.65 19.91
C GLU A 66 17.29 3.90 19.02
N LEU A 67 17.60 4.40 17.81
CA LEU A 67 18.46 3.67 16.85
C LEU A 67 19.94 4.00 16.95
N THR A 68 20.30 5.18 17.46
CA THR A 68 21.70 5.63 17.48
C THR A 68 22.25 5.79 18.89
N GLY A 69 21.40 5.71 19.92
CA GLY A 69 21.78 5.92 21.31
C GLY A 69 22.05 7.39 21.67
N VAL A 70 21.86 8.33 20.73
CA VAL A 70 21.94 9.76 21.01
C VAL A 70 20.86 10.13 22.02
N HIS A 71 21.22 10.95 23.03
CA HIS A 71 20.27 11.38 24.05
C HIS A 71 19.10 12.16 23.41
N GLU A 72 17.85 11.84 23.77
CA GLU A 72 16.63 12.39 23.15
C GLU A 72 16.60 13.93 23.07
N ARG A 73 16.99 14.62 24.15
CA ARG A 73 17.13 16.10 24.16
C ARG A 73 18.08 16.66 23.10
N VAL A 74 19.13 15.92 22.73
CA VAL A 74 20.06 16.29 21.66
C VAL A 74 19.43 15.96 20.31
N ALA A 75 18.84 14.77 20.17
CA ALA A 75 18.15 14.34 18.96
C ALA A 75 17.03 15.32 18.54
N ASN A 76 16.24 15.83 19.50
CA ASN A 76 15.19 16.82 19.26
C ASN A 76 15.71 18.16 18.71
N LYS A 77 16.98 18.49 18.97
CA LYS A 77 17.60 19.71 18.45
C LYS A 77 18.22 19.53 17.06
N LEU A 78 18.31 18.30 16.54
CA LEU A 78 18.86 18.05 15.21
C LEU A 78 17.89 18.54 14.14
N SER A 79 18.45 19.20 13.13
CA SER A 79 17.71 19.47 11.89
C SER A 79 17.38 18.14 11.19
N PRO A 80 16.35 18.10 10.32
CA PRO A 80 16.02 16.92 9.55
C PRO A 80 17.20 16.35 8.76
N GLU A 81 18.05 17.22 8.20
CA GLU A 81 19.22 16.83 7.41
C GLU A 81 20.27 16.15 8.29
N ASN A 82 20.62 16.77 9.43
CA ASN A 82 21.60 16.22 10.37
C ASN A 82 21.09 14.93 11.02
N ALA A 83 19.79 14.83 11.30
CA ALA A 83 19.18 13.60 11.76
C ALA A 83 19.28 12.49 10.70
N GLY A 84 19.05 12.83 9.43
CA GLY A 84 19.21 11.90 8.30
C GLY A 84 20.63 11.37 8.16
N GLU A 85 21.62 12.25 8.25
CA GLU A 85 23.04 11.89 8.24
C GLU A 85 23.42 11.02 9.44
N THR A 86 22.97 11.39 10.64
CA THR A 86 23.20 10.61 11.87
C THR A 86 22.64 9.19 11.76
N LEU A 87 21.42 9.06 11.22
CA LEU A 87 20.82 7.74 11.00
C LEU A 87 21.57 6.93 9.94
N GLN A 88 22.03 7.58 8.86
CA GLN A 88 22.82 6.92 7.82
C GLN A 88 24.16 6.40 8.36
N ILE A 89 24.86 7.20 9.17
CA ILE A 89 26.11 6.76 9.83
C ILE A 89 25.85 5.55 10.72
N ALA A 90 24.77 5.57 11.52
CA ALA A 90 24.42 4.44 12.37
C ALA A 90 24.12 3.16 11.57
N LEU A 91 23.53 3.30 10.38
CA LEU A 91 23.29 2.19 9.46
C LEU A 91 24.62 1.66 8.86
N ASP A 92 25.49 2.56 8.41
CA ASP A 92 26.79 2.22 7.79
C ASP A 92 27.76 1.58 8.79
N GLU A 93 27.73 2.01 10.05
CA GLU A 93 28.52 1.44 11.16
C GLU A 93 27.92 0.16 11.74
N GLY A 94 26.72 -0.24 11.31
CA GLY A 94 26.01 -1.42 11.81
C GLY A 94 25.49 -1.28 13.25
N VAL A 95 25.32 -0.04 13.72
CA VAL A 95 24.67 0.28 15.00
C VAL A 95 23.16 0.00 14.93
N THR A 96 22.58 0.20 13.75
CA THR A 96 21.18 -0.16 13.45
C THR A 96 21.05 -0.93 12.13
N THR A 97 19.88 -1.52 11.91
CA THR A 97 19.54 -2.27 10.69
C THR A 97 18.33 -1.67 9.96
N PRO A 98 18.16 -1.93 8.66
CA PRO A 98 16.98 -1.48 7.91
C PRO A 98 15.66 -1.94 8.54
N LYS A 99 15.65 -3.17 9.07
CA LYS A 99 14.50 -3.74 9.77
C LYS A 99 14.10 -2.93 11.01
N GLU A 100 15.06 -2.44 11.78
CA GLU A 100 14.79 -1.62 12.97
C GLU A 100 14.27 -0.23 12.60
N ILE A 101 14.83 0.37 11.55
CA ILE A 101 14.36 1.66 11.01
C ILE A 101 12.89 1.55 10.59
N VAL A 102 12.58 0.56 9.76
CA VAL A 102 11.20 0.31 9.30
C VAL A 102 10.28 0.00 10.48
N ARG A 103 10.72 -0.79 11.47
CA ARG A 103 9.93 -1.09 12.67
C ARG A 103 9.58 0.15 13.49
N LEU A 104 10.51 1.10 13.65
CA LEU A 104 10.25 2.32 14.42
C LEU A 104 9.48 3.38 13.63
N PHE A 105 9.61 3.41 12.31
CA PHE A 105 8.79 4.26 11.47
C PHE A 105 7.43 3.57 11.22
N GLN A 106 6.47 3.84 12.11
CA GLN A 106 5.18 3.14 12.15
C GLN A 106 4.46 3.17 10.80
N ALA A 107 3.75 2.09 10.46
CA ALA A 107 3.11 1.93 9.14
C ALA A 107 2.17 3.10 8.79
N ASP A 108 1.37 3.56 9.74
CA ASP A 108 0.46 4.70 9.53
C ASP A 108 1.20 6.02 9.32
N ASP A 109 2.36 6.21 9.98
CA ASP A 109 3.18 7.41 9.80
C ASP A 109 3.86 7.41 8.42
N ARG A 110 4.21 6.24 7.87
CA ARG A 110 4.71 6.13 6.49
C ARG A 110 3.69 6.74 5.53
N GLN A 111 2.41 6.41 5.67
CA GLN A 111 1.33 6.93 4.82
C GLN A 111 1.06 8.43 5.01
N ARG A 112 1.21 8.93 6.25
CA ARG A 112 0.98 10.35 6.55
C ARG A 112 2.07 11.27 6.02
N TYR A 113 3.32 10.82 6.04
CA TYR A 113 4.47 11.71 5.83
C TYR A 113 5.23 11.43 4.53
N LEU A 114 5.22 10.21 4.01
CA LEU A 114 5.88 9.89 2.74
C LEU A 114 4.97 10.19 1.54
N ASN A 115 5.60 10.34 0.37
CA ASN A 115 4.85 10.51 -0.86
C ASN A 115 4.10 9.22 -1.20
N ARG A 116 2.78 9.34 -1.36
CA ARG A 116 1.88 8.22 -1.67
C ARG A 116 2.24 7.48 -2.95
N HIS A 117 2.59 8.18 -4.02
CA HIS A 117 2.91 7.55 -5.30
C HIS A 117 4.22 6.75 -5.23
N GLU A 118 5.19 7.26 -4.46
CA GLU A 118 6.45 6.54 -4.22
C GLU A 118 6.23 5.31 -3.34
N LEU A 119 5.36 5.40 -2.32
CA LEU A 119 5.00 4.24 -1.50
C LEU A 119 4.31 3.16 -2.33
N TRP A 120 3.39 3.56 -3.21
CA TRP A 120 2.75 2.63 -4.13
C TRP A 120 3.75 2.01 -5.08
N ALA A 121 4.65 2.81 -5.66
CA ALA A 121 5.72 2.32 -6.51
C ALA A 121 6.64 1.33 -5.78
N PHE A 122 6.91 1.56 -4.49
CA PHE A 122 7.62 0.62 -3.62
C PHE A 122 6.83 -0.69 -3.47
N ASP A 123 5.53 -0.64 -3.16
CA ASP A 123 4.73 -1.85 -2.92
C ASP A 123 4.58 -2.75 -4.15
N ILE A 124 4.59 -2.15 -5.34
CA ILE A 124 4.44 -2.88 -6.61
C ILE A 124 5.77 -3.16 -7.31
N GLU A 125 6.89 -2.77 -6.71
CA GLU A 125 8.21 -3.05 -7.28
C GLU A 125 8.46 -4.56 -7.30
N GLY A 126 8.99 -5.05 -8.43
CA GLY A 126 9.11 -6.49 -8.70
C GLY A 126 7.98 -7.03 -9.58
N GLN A 127 6.92 -6.24 -9.79
CA GLN A 127 5.79 -6.58 -10.64
C GLN A 127 5.16 -7.94 -10.25
N PRO A 128 4.62 -8.08 -9.02
CA PRO A 128 4.12 -9.35 -8.49
C PRO A 128 3.16 -10.07 -9.44
N TRP A 129 2.35 -9.34 -10.21
CA TRP A 129 1.42 -9.91 -11.18
C TRP A 129 2.09 -10.70 -12.31
N LYS A 130 3.38 -10.44 -12.59
CA LYS A 130 4.18 -11.15 -13.58
C LYS A 130 4.98 -12.32 -13.02
N ALA A 131 4.78 -12.69 -11.75
CA ALA A 131 5.47 -13.81 -11.13
C ALA A 131 5.17 -15.11 -11.89
N SER A 132 6.21 -15.76 -12.41
CA SER A 132 6.07 -17.00 -13.18
C SER A 132 5.63 -18.15 -12.29
N ALA A 133 4.66 -18.95 -12.76
CA ALA A 133 4.24 -20.19 -12.11
C ALA A 133 5.37 -21.23 -11.96
N SER A 134 6.48 -21.07 -12.69
CA SER A 134 7.68 -21.90 -12.52
C SER A 134 8.39 -21.68 -11.19
N ASP A 135 8.31 -20.47 -10.63
CA ASP A 135 8.81 -20.16 -9.30
C ASP A 135 7.62 -20.22 -8.32
N SER A 136 7.36 -21.42 -7.80
CA SER A 136 6.20 -21.66 -6.94
C SER A 136 6.20 -20.80 -5.68
N VAL A 137 7.38 -20.40 -5.19
CA VAL A 137 7.51 -19.58 -3.98
C VAL A 137 7.18 -18.12 -4.30
N ALA A 138 7.75 -17.57 -5.37
CA ALA A 138 7.43 -16.20 -5.78
C ALA A 138 5.98 -16.06 -6.25
N HIS A 139 5.50 -17.02 -7.04
CA HIS A 139 4.12 -17.04 -7.51
C HIS A 139 3.12 -17.13 -6.35
N GLY A 140 3.36 -18.01 -5.38
CA GLY A 140 2.51 -18.13 -4.19
C GLY A 140 2.53 -16.90 -3.27
N ARG A 141 3.60 -16.09 -3.27
CA ARG A 141 3.61 -14.77 -2.61
C ARG A 141 2.81 -13.75 -3.39
N ALA A 142 2.97 -13.70 -4.71
CA ALA A 142 2.22 -12.80 -5.58
C ALA A 142 0.70 -13.04 -5.51
N GLU A 143 0.27 -14.30 -5.52
CA GLU A 143 -1.15 -14.67 -5.31
C GLU A 143 -1.68 -14.10 -3.99
N LYS A 144 -0.96 -14.35 -2.88
CA LYS A 144 -1.33 -13.83 -1.55
C LYS A 144 -1.35 -12.31 -1.50
N PHE A 145 -0.38 -11.66 -2.12
CA PHE A 145 -0.30 -10.20 -2.18
C PHE A 145 -1.50 -9.60 -2.92
N ILE A 146 -1.81 -10.09 -4.11
CA ILE A 146 -2.91 -9.58 -4.92
C ILE A 146 -4.26 -9.89 -4.28
N ALA A 147 -4.44 -11.07 -3.69
CA ALA A 147 -5.65 -11.41 -2.95
C ALA A 147 -5.86 -10.46 -1.77
N TYR A 148 -4.81 -10.25 -0.97
CA TYR A 148 -4.85 -9.32 0.16
C TYR A 148 -5.17 -7.89 -0.29
N LEU A 149 -4.58 -7.43 -1.39
CA LEU A 149 -4.86 -6.11 -1.95
C LEU A 149 -6.34 -5.95 -2.31
N ILE A 150 -6.95 -6.93 -2.97
CA ILE A 150 -8.38 -6.90 -3.33
C ILE A 150 -9.26 -6.92 -2.07
N ASP A 151 -9.00 -7.84 -1.13
CA ASP A 151 -9.78 -7.96 0.11
C ASP A 151 -9.72 -6.65 0.93
N ARG A 152 -8.53 -6.07 1.08
CA ARG A 152 -8.35 -4.80 1.80
C ARG A 152 -9.02 -3.62 1.11
N ALA A 153 -9.05 -3.60 -0.22
CA ALA A 153 -9.73 -2.55 -0.96
C ALA A 153 -11.25 -2.60 -0.73
N ILE A 154 -11.83 -3.81 -0.64
CA ILE A 154 -13.25 -3.99 -0.27
C ILE A 154 -13.49 -3.53 1.18
N ASP A 155 -12.68 -3.99 2.13
CA ASP A 155 -12.87 -3.68 3.56
C ASP A 155 -12.75 -2.18 3.88
N ASN A 156 -11.86 -1.50 3.16
CA ASN A 156 -11.63 -0.06 3.22
C ASN A 156 -12.57 0.75 2.31
N LEU A 157 -13.59 0.12 1.71
CA LEU A 157 -14.62 0.76 0.89
C LEU A 157 -14.06 1.52 -0.32
N LEU A 158 -12.95 1.04 -0.89
CA LEU A 158 -12.34 1.62 -2.09
C LEU A 158 -12.99 1.09 -3.36
N ILE A 159 -13.41 -0.18 -3.32
CA ILE A 159 -14.09 -0.87 -4.42
C ILE A 159 -15.24 -1.69 -3.85
N SER A 160 -16.27 -1.89 -4.65
CA SER A 160 -17.42 -2.74 -4.36
C SER A 160 -17.30 -4.11 -5.02
N HIS A 161 -18.04 -5.09 -4.50
CA HIS A 161 -18.17 -6.41 -5.10
C HIS A 161 -18.69 -6.35 -6.55
N GLU A 162 -19.62 -5.43 -6.82
CA GLU A 162 -20.19 -5.22 -8.16
C GLU A 162 -19.15 -4.74 -9.17
N GLU A 163 -18.32 -3.76 -8.80
CA GLU A 163 -17.26 -3.23 -9.66
C GLU A 163 -16.25 -4.33 -10.05
N ILE A 164 -15.89 -5.21 -9.12
CA ILE A 164 -14.98 -6.34 -9.38
C ILE A 164 -15.60 -7.30 -10.41
N VAL A 165 -16.84 -7.73 -10.17
CA VAL A 165 -17.52 -8.68 -11.07
C VAL A 165 -17.75 -8.08 -12.45
N SER A 166 -18.13 -6.80 -12.51
CA SER A 166 -18.30 -6.05 -13.75
C SER A 166 -16.98 -5.93 -14.53
N ALA A 167 -15.87 -5.61 -13.85
CA ALA A 167 -14.56 -5.49 -14.47
C ALA A 167 -14.00 -6.82 -15.00
N LEU A 168 -14.22 -7.92 -14.28
CA LEU A 168 -13.79 -9.25 -14.72
C LEU A 168 -14.69 -9.82 -15.83
N GLY A 169 -15.98 -9.55 -15.74
CA GLY A 169 -17.02 -10.07 -16.62
C GLY A 169 -17.40 -11.52 -16.26
N VAL A 170 -18.69 -11.76 -16.03
CA VAL A 170 -19.23 -13.07 -15.60
C VAL A 170 -18.86 -14.21 -16.55
N VAL A 171 -18.91 -13.96 -17.86
CA VAL A 171 -18.60 -14.98 -18.89
C VAL A 171 -17.16 -15.46 -18.80
N LYS A 172 -16.21 -14.54 -18.59
CA LYS A 172 -14.79 -14.91 -18.47
C LYS A 172 -14.50 -15.59 -17.15
N LEU A 173 -15.10 -15.08 -16.07
CA LEU A 173 -14.97 -15.66 -14.74
C LEU A 173 -15.46 -17.12 -14.73
N ALA A 174 -16.61 -17.40 -15.36
CA ALA A 174 -17.12 -18.76 -15.52
C ALA A 174 -16.21 -19.67 -16.38
N GLY A 175 -15.38 -19.09 -17.25
CA GLY A 175 -14.38 -19.84 -18.02
C GLY A 175 -13.11 -20.21 -17.24
N TRP A 176 -12.83 -19.52 -16.14
CA TRP A 176 -11.63 -19.75 -15.32
C TRP A 176 -11.90 -20.52 -14.03
N LEU A 177 -13.09 -20.33 -13.43
CA LEU A 177 -13.42 -21.00 -12.18
C LEU A 177 -13.63 -22.51 -12.38
N PRO A 178 -13.20 -23.35 -11.42
CA PRO A 178 -13.49 -24.78 -11.43
C PRO A 178 -15.00 -25.05 -11.46
N SER A 179 -15.40 -26.14 -12.14
CA SER A 179 -16.80 -26.56 -12.24
C SER A 179 -17.46 -26.79 -10.90
N GLU A 180 -16.69 -27.25 -9.91
CA GLU A 180 -17.14 -27.51 -8.55
C GLU A 180 -17.54 -26.19 -7.85
N MET A 181 -16.73 -25.15 -8.02
CA MET A 181 -16.99 -23.83 -7.43
C MET A 181 -18.18 -23.14 -8.10
N LEU A 182 -18.29 -23.26 -9.43
CA LEU A 182 -19.47 -22.79 -10.17
C LEU A 182 -20.74 -23.52 -9.74
N GLY A 183 -20.66 -24.84 -9.52
CA GLY A 183 -21.76 -25.63 -8.98
C GLY A 183 -22.21 -25.12 -7.61
N GLN A 184 -21.27 -24.84 -6.71
CA GLN A 184 -21.55 -24.28 -5.38
C GLN A 184 -22.19 -22.89 -5.46
N ILE A 185 -21.70 -22.03 -6.35
CA ILE A 185 -22.27 -20.71 -6.60
C ILE A 185 -23.73 -20.83 -7.08
N ILE A 186 -23.99 -21.68 -8.08
CA ILE A 186 -25.34 -21.91 -8.61
C ILE A 186 -26.25 -22.51 -7.55
N GLU A 187 -25.77 -23.49 -6.79
CA GLU A 187 -26.54 -24.11 -5.71
C GLU A 187 -26.90 -23.08 -4.63
N THR A 188 -25.97 -22.20 -4.26
CA THR A 188 -26.20 -21.12 -3.31
C THR A 188 -27.21 -20.11 -3.85
N ALA A 189 -27.09 -19.75 -5.13
CA ALA A 189 -28.05 -18.86 -5.81
C ALA A 189 -29.46 -19.45 -5.89
N LEU A 190 -29.60 -20.77 -6.09
CA LEU A 190 -30.90 -21.45 -6.15
C LEU A 190 -31.53 -21.66 -4.77
N LYS A 191 -30.72 -21.79 -3.71
CA LYS A 191 -31.21 -21.93 -2.33
C LYS A 191 -31.66 -20.60 -1.71
N LYS A 192 -31.07 -19.49 -2.15
CA LYS A 192 -31.42 -18.15 -1.66
C LYS A 192 -32.79 -17.77 -2.23
N SER A 193 -33.74 -17.43 -1.36
CA SER A 193 -35.08 -16.96 -1.77
C SER A 193 -35.03 -15.54 -2.35
N ASP A 194 -34.04 -14.77 -1.95
CA ASP A 194 -33.81 -13.39 -2.39
C ASP A 194 -32.92 -13.34 -3.64
N LYS A 195 -32.76 -12.14 -4.20
CA LYS A 195 -31.84 -11.91 -5.32
C LYS A 195 -30.41 -12.28 -4.90
N PHE A 196 -29.77 -13.13 -5.70
CA PHE A 196 -28.35 -13.42 -5.59
C PHE A 196 -27.55 -12.19 -6.00
N THR A 197 -26.68 -11.70 -5.12
CA THR A 197 -25.87 -10.50 -5.36
C THR A 197 -24.40 -10.84 -5.64
N GLU A 198 -23.65 -9.87 -6.13
CA GLU A 198 -22.21 -9.98 -6.39
C GLU A 198 -21.41 -10.20 -5.10
N GLU A 199 -21.93 -9.75 -3.96
CA GLU A 199 -21.39 -10.07 -2.63
C GLU A 199 -21.50 -11.57 -2.32
N ASP A 200 -22.61 -12.22 -2.68
CA ASP A 200 -22.75 -13.67 -2.50
C ASP A 200 -21.76 -14.43 -3.41
N LEU A 201 -21.55 -13.94 -4.62
CA LEU A 201 -20.58 -14.51 -5.56
C LEU A 201 -19.16 -14.47 -4.97
N LEU A 202 -18.72 -13.30 -4.49
CA LEU A 202 -17.38 -13.14 -3.92
C LEU A 202 -17.24 -13.76 -2.54
N ARG A 203 -18.33 -13.96 -1.80
CA ARG A 203 -18.33 -14.80 -0.59
C ARG A 203 -18.07 -16.28 -0.93
N ALA A 204 -18.61 -16.77 -2.05
CA ALA A 204 -18.38 -18.14 -2.52
C ALA A 204 -17.02 -18.31 -3.22
N ALA A 205 -16.54 -17.27 -3.90
CA ALA A 205 -15.24 -17.20 -4.55
C ALA A 205 -14.44 -15.99 -4.01
N PRO A 206 -13.85 -16.10 -2.80
CA PRO A 206 -13.07 -15.02 -2.20
C PRO A 206 -11.86 -14.64 -3.05
N ALA A 207 -11.24 -13.49 -2.79
CA ALA A 207 -10.10 -13.02 -3.58
C ALA A 207 -8.96 -14.04 -3.65
N SER A 208 -8.73 -14.81 -2.57
CA SER A 208 -7.77 -15.92 -2.53
C SER A 208 -8.08 -17.04 -3.52
N SER A 209 -9.36 -17.36 -3.74
CA SER A 209 -9.80 -18.31 -4.77
C SER A 209 -9.70 -17.71 -6.17
N LEU A 210 -10.00 -16.42 -6.32
CA LEU A 210 -9.90 -15.74 -7.61
C LEU A 210 -8.47 -15.74 -8.14
N VAL A 211 -7.49 -15.35 -7.31
CA VAL A 211 -6.07 -15.32 -7.73
C VAL A 211 -5.51 -16.69 -8.08
N ALA A 212 -6.05 -17.77 -7.49
CA ALA A 212 -5.61 -19.14 -7.75
C ALA A 212 -6.08 -19.68 -9.11
N HIS A 213 -7.10 -19.07 -9.72
CA HIS A 213 -7.73 -19.56 -10.94
C HIS A 213 -7.71 -18.54 -12.09
N VAL A 214 -7.66 -17.25 -11.79
CA VAL A 214 -7.61 -16.16 -12.76
C VAL A 214 -6.16 -15.71 -12.93
N PRO A 215 -5.65 -15.53 -14.17
CA PRO A 215 -4.30 -15.03 -14.39
C PRO A 215 -4.04 -13.71 -13.67
N LEU A 216 -2.93 -13.63 -12.92
CA LEU A 216 -2.59 -12.46 -12.10
C LEU A 216 -2.46 -11.17 -12.92
N ASP A 217 -1.85 -11.24 -14.11
CA ASP A 217 -1.77 -10.12 -15.06
C ASP A 217 -3.16 -9.55 -15.38
N TYR A 218 -4.15 -10.43 -15.58
CA TYR A 218 -5.51 -10.01 -15.92
C TYR A 218 -6.20 -9.33 -14.73
N LEU A 219 -6.08 -9.88 -13.52
CA LEU A 219 -6.60 -9.25 -12.30
C LEU A 219 -5.96 -7.88 -12.09
N TRP A 220 -4.65 -7.77 -12.32
CA TRP A 220 -3.93 -6.51 -12.18
C TRP A 220 -4.45 -5.45 -13.15
N GLU A 221 -4.54 -5.78 -14.44
CA GLU A 221 -4.96 -4.85 -15.49
C GLU A 221 -6.44 -4.47 -15.42
N LYS A 222 -7.31 -5.36 -14.95
CA LYS A 222 -8.76 -5.14 -14.94
C LYS A 222 -9.32 -4.66 -13.61
N VAL A 223 -8.70 -5.02 -12.49
CA VAL A 223 -9.20 -4.67 -11.16
C VAL A 223 -8.24 -3.71 -10.49
N VAL A 224 -6.99 -4.13 -10.26
CA VAL A 224 -6.08 -3.35 -9.40
C VAL A 224 -5.72 -2.00 -10.01
N VAL A 225 -5.29 -1.94 -11.26
CA VAL A 225 -4.90 -0.67 -11.89
C VAL A 225 -6.08 0.30 -12.01
N PRO A 226 -7.19 -0.03 -12.70
CA PRO A 226 -8.24 0.95 -12.94
C PRO A 226 -9.06 1.28 -11.68
N LEU A 227 -9.42 0.28 -10.86
CA LEU A 227 -10.35 0.46 -9.74
C LEU A 227 -9.66 0.86 -8.43
N ILE A 228 -8.37 0.52 -8.28
CA ILE A 228 -7.62 0.80 -7.04
C ILE A 228 -6.57 1.87 -7.31
N ALA A 229 -5.61 1.60 -8.20
CA ALA A 229 -4.44 2.45 -8.37
C ALA A 229 -4.79 3.82 -8.95
N GLU A 230 -5.50 3.86 -10.08
CA GLU A 230 -5.85 5.09 -10.79
C GLU A 230 -7.01 5.84 -10.14
N GLN A 231 -8.06 5.12 -9.73
CA GLN A 231 -9.26 5.72 -9.13
C GLN A 231 -8.97 6.39 -7.79
N HIS A 232 -7.99 5.89 -7.02
CA HIS A 232 -7.65 6.40 -5.69
C HIS A 232 -6.34 7.19 -5.63
N ASP A 233 -5.80 7.56 -6.80
CA ASP A 233 -4.61 8.41 -6.95
C ASP A 233 -3.33 7.81 -6.34
N TYR A 234 -3.14 6.50 -6.50
CA TYR A 234 -1.85 5.85 -6.24
C TYR A 234 -0.97 5.83 -7.49
N ALA A 235 -1.59 5.66 -8.66
CA ALA A 235 -0.94 5.68 -9.97
C ALA A 235 -1.55 6.76 -10.87
N PRO A 236 -0.76 7.36 -11.79
CA PRO A 236 -1.28 8.32 -12.75
C PRO A 236 -2.27 7.62 -13.69
N LYS A 237 -3.44 8.25 -13.91
CA LYS A 237 -4.50 7.70 -14.77
C LYS A 237 -4.03 7.57 -16.22
N ALA A 238 -3.96 6.33 -16.75
CA ALA A 238 -3.61 6.05 -18.12
C ALA A 238 -4.66 6.62 -19.07
N GLY A 239 -4.42 7.82 -19.61
CA GLY A 239 -5.35 8.50 -20.52
C GLY A 239 -5.75 9.90 -20.06
N SER A 240 -5.47 10.26 -18.80
CA SER A 240 -5.31 11.67 -18.44
C SER A 240 -3.94 12.14 -18.93
N GLY A 241 -3.72 12.02 -20.24
CA GLY A 241 -2.57 12.60 -20.90
C GLY A 241 -2.53 14.04 -20.44
N ALA A 242 -1.40 14.40 -19.82
CA ALA A 242 -1.13 15.73 -19.35
C ALA A 242 -1.42 16.71 -20.49
N GLN A 243 -2.65 17.22 -20.52
CA GLN A 243 -2.92 18.52 -21.07
C GLN A 243 -2.26 19.45 -20.06
N VAL A 244 -0.94 19.56 -20.19
CA VAL A 244 -0.11 20.55 -19.54
C VAL A 244 -0.77 21.86 -19.92
N GLY A 245 -1.66 22.32 -19.05
CA GLY A 245 -2.25 23.64 -19.11
C GLY A 245 -1.08 24.60 -19.00
N GLY A 246 -0.59 25.04 -20.16
CA GLY A 246 0.19 26.25 -20.27
C GLY A 246 -0.67 27.37 -19.70
N VAL A 247 -0.45 27.69 -18.43
CA VAL A 247 -0.96 28.89 -17.79
C VAL A 247 0.25 29.62 -17.23
N GLY A 248 0.59 30.72 -17.91
CA GLY A 248 1.39 31.79 -17.32
C GLY A 248 2.87 31.84 -17.70
N SER A 249 3.17 31.93 -19.00
CA SER A 249 4.34 32.69 -19.44
C SER A 249 4.12 34.17 -19.10
N GLY A 250 4.40 34.53 -17.84
CA GLY A 250 4.65 35.90 -17.39
C GLY A 250 6.10 36.23 -17.67
N SER A 251 6.31 37.03 -18.72
CA SER A 251 7.60 37.50 -19.23
C SER A 251 8.34 38.48 -18.29
N PRO A 252 9.61 38.83 -18.59
CA PRO A 252 10.73 38.98 -17.67
C PRO A 252 11.01 40.43 -17.27
N LEU A 253 11.84 40.68 -16.24
CA LEU A 253 12.64 41.92 -16.11
C LEU A 253 13.71 41.80 -14.99
N GLY A 254 14.96 42.11 -15.35
CA GLY A 254 16.09 42.42 -14.45
C GLY A 254 16.99 41.21 -14.15
N GLY A 255 18.24 41.12 -14.60
CA GLY A 255 19.23 42.16 -14.86
C GLY A 255 20.37 41.99 -13.83
N GLY A 256 21.44 41.30 -14.21
CA GLY A 256 22.59 41.06 -13.33
C GLY A 256 23.74 40.35 -14.04
N ALA A 257 24.56 41.14 -14.74
CA ALA A 257 25.76 40.72 -15.45
C ALA A 257 26.87 40.26 -14.49
N GLY A 258 27.66 39.26 -14.92
CA GLY A 258 28.87 38.84 -14.22
C GLY A 258 29.66 37.80 -15.01
N ASN A 259 30.67 38.29 -15.73
CA ASN A 259 31.59 37.59 -16.65
C ASN A 259 32.38 36.39 -16.08
N SER A 260 32.79 35.50 -17.01
CA SER A 260 34.18 35.01 -17.28
C SER A 260 34.38 33.48 -17.37
N PRO A 261 35.40 33.00 -18.13
CA PRO A 261 35.15 32.01 -19.19
C PRO A 261 36.16 30.83 -19.28
N LEU A 262 35.98 30.03 -20.36
CA LEU A 262 36.96 29.28 -21.17
C LEU A 262 37.49 27.89 -20.73
N GLY A 263 37.23 26.92 -21.61
CA GLY A 263 37.99 25.67 -21.84
C GLY A 263 37.06 24.47 -22.04
N GLY A 264 36.94 23.76 -23.16
CA GLY A 264 37.71 23.69 -24.41
C GLY A 264 38.06 22.23 -24.75
N SER A 265 37.57 21.73 -25.89
CA SER A 265 37.84 20.43 -26.60
C SER A 265 36.75 19.35 -26.42
N ALA A 266 35.94 18.93 -27.42
CA ALA A 266 36.19 18.38 -28.78
C ALA A 266 36.87 16.99 -28.73
N ALA A 267 36.45 15.90 -29.39
CA ALA A 267 35.44 15.55 -30.42
C ALA A 267 35.36 13.97 -30.50
N PRO A 268 35.05 13.27 -31.62
CA PRO A 268 33.72 12.99 -32.21
C PRO A 268 33.45 11.50 -32.61
N GLY A 269 32.20 11.23 -33.05
CA GLY A 269 31.81 10.20 -34.06
C GLY A 269 31.56 8.78 -33.52
N SER A 270 30.61 7.96 -33.97
CA SER A 270 29.69 7.86 -35.13
C SER A 270 28.73 6.65 -34.84
N PRO A 271 28.00 6.05 -35.80
CA PRO A 271 26.93 6.54 -36.66
C PRO A 271 25.60 5.72 -36.54
N LEU A 272 24.62 6.19 -37.31
CA LEU A 272 23.29 5.63 -37.61
C LEU A 272 23.27 4.21 -38.20
N SER A 273 22.23 3.47 -37.80
CA SER A 273 21.43 2.49 -38.58
C SER A 273 20.05 2.46 -37.91
N GLY A 274 18.88 2.57 -38.52
CA GLY A 274 18.46 2.21 -39.87
C GLY A 274 17.32 1.18 -39.75
N GLU A 275 16.21 1.43 -40.47
CA GLU A 275 15.04 0.55 -40.72
C GLU A 275 13.88 0.62 -39.71
N SER A 276 12.68 1.11 -40.08
CA SER A 276 11.75 0.74 -41.17
C SER A 276 10.73 -0.31 -40.71
N GLY A 277 9.45 0.03 -40.73
CA GLY A 277 8.38 -0.96 -40.78
C GLY A 277 7.06 -0.56 -40.13
N SER A 278 6.10 -0.15 -40.97
CA SER A 278 4.71 -0.63 -40.94
C SER A 278 3.85 -0.21 -39.74
N GLY A 279 2.89 0.72 -39.81
CA GLY A 279 1.96 0.98 -40.91
C GLY A 279 0.66 0.19 -40.75
N TRP A 280 -0.10 0.41 -39.67
CA TRP A 280 -1.48 -0.06 -39.53
C TRP A 280 -2.32 1.00 -38.79
N SER A 281 -2.95 1.90 -39.55
CA SER A 281 -4.01 2.79 -39.06
C SER A 281 -5.33 2.34 -39.64
N PHE A 282 -6.10 1.59 -38.86
CA PHE A 282 -7.53 1.42 -39.05
C PHE A 282 -8.25 2.38 -38.09
N ARG A 283 -8.87 3.43 -38.64
CA ARG A 283 -9.91 4.20 -37.97
C ARG A 283 -11.22 4.03 -38.75
N PRO A 284 -12.27 3.43 -38.17
CA PRO A 284 -13.63 3.62 -38.64
C PRO A 284 -14.21 4.94 -38.11
N ALA A 285 -15.17 5.48 -38.85
CA ALA A 285 -15.87 6.73 -38.59
C ALA A 285 -16.71 6.72 -37.30
N PRO A 286 -16.90 7.87 -36.63
CA PRO A 286 -18.04 8.06 -35.74
C PRO A 286 -19.19 8.73 -36.50
N ASP A 287 -20.34 8.06 -36.54
CA ASP A 287 -21.62 8.63 -36.94
C ASP A 287 -22.64 8.45 -35.83
N LEU A 288 -23.48 9.47 -35.66
CA LEU A 288 -24.76 9.57 -34.94
C LEU A 288 -24.75 9.38 -33.41
N SER A 289 -24.95 10.46 -32.64
CA SER A 289 -26.26 11.08 -32.32
C SER A 289 -27.11 10.26 -31.35
N ALA A 290 -27.12 10.64 -30.08
CA ALA A 290 -28.35 10.62 -29.25
C ALA A 290 -28.14 11.47 -27.99
N LYS A 291 -29.05 12.43 -27.84
CA LYS A 291 -29.17 13.43 -26.77
C LYS A 291 -30.22 12.91 -25.79
N PRO A 292 -29.98 12.82 -24.46
CA PRO A 292 -31.06 12.63 -23.50
C PRO A 292 -31.56 13.96 -22.97
N GLU A 293 -32.88 14.09 -22.96
CA GLU A 293 -33.67 15.17 -22.37
C GLU A 293 -33.49 15.21 -20.85
N GLU A 294 -33.17 16.40 -20.35
CA GLU A 294 -33.15 16.77 -18.94
C GLU A 294 -34.58 17.15 -18.56
N LYS A 295 -35.18 16.40 -17.63
CA LYS A 295 -36.53 16.67 -17.11
C LYS A 295 -36.46 16.94 -15.62
N ASP A 296 -36.76 18.19 -15.30
CA ASP A 296 -36.97 18.75 -13.97
C ASP A 296 -37.88 17.88 -13.09
N ALA A 297 -37.41 17.60 -11.87
CA ALA A 297 -38.28 17.21 -10.76
C ALA A 297 -37.80 17.89 -9.47
N ALA A 298 -38.65 18.77 -8.95
CA ALA A 298 -38.47 19.55 -7.74
C ALA A 298 -38.43 18.67 -6.46
N PRO A 299 -37.78 19.16 -5.37
CA PRO A 299 -37.77 18.47 -4.09
C PRO A 299 -39.04 18.75 -3.26
N PRO A 300 -39.63 17.75 -2.57
CA PRO A 300 -40.59 18.01 -1.52
C PRO A 300 -39.90 18.30 -0.17
N SER A 301 -40.35 19.38 0.44
CA SER A 301 -40.18 19.77 1.82
C SER A 301 -40.92 18.83 2.79
N SER A 302 -40.25 18.36 3.85
CA SER A 302 -40.89 17.90 5.10
C SER A 302 -39.81 17.87 6.19
N SER A 303 -39.85 18.79 7.15
CA SER A 303 -40.59 18.72 8.43
C SER A 303 -39.67 18.27 9.57
N SER A 304 -39.18 19.29 10.29
CA SER A 304 -39.06 19.37 11.75
C SER A 304 -39.49 18.14 12.57
N GLU A 305 -38.54 17.54 13.29
CA GLU A 305 -38.78 16.91 14.59
C GLU A 305 -37.62 17.25 15.53
N GLU A 306 -37.89 18.19 16.44
CA GLU A 306 -37.12 18.44 17.65
C GLU A 306 -37.35 17.26 18.60
N GLY A 307 -36.32 16.44 18.78
CA GLY A 307 -36.29 15.33 19.73
C GLY A 307 -35.30 15.62 20.85
N ASP A 308 -35.83 16.19 21.92
CA ASP A 308 -35.23 16.34 23.25
C ASP A 308 -34.80 14.96 23.80
N MET A 309 -33.50 14.75 24.06
CA MET A 309 -33.03 13.62 24.85
C MET A 309 -31.98 14.07 25.86
N VAL A 310 -32.50 14.28 27.07
CA VAL A 310 -31.84 14.22 28.36
C VAL A 310 -31.27 12.81 28.54
N GLY A 311 -29.95 12.71 28.74
CA GLY A 311 -29.25 11.48 29.11
C GLY A 311 -28.33 11.79 30.27
N GLU A 312 -28.62 11.15 31.40
CA GLU A 312 -28.15 11.44 32.75
C GLU A 312 -26.67 11.06 32.97
N ASP A 313 -26.03 11.80 33.87
CA ASP A 313 -24.68 11.60 34.38
C ASP A 313 -24.55 10.25 35.11
N GLU A 314 -23.77 9.31 34.56
CA GLU A 314 -23.24 8.17 35.31
C GLU A 314 -21.86 8.50 35.88
N ILE A 315 -21.84 8.71 37.19
CA ILE A 315 -20.67 8.80 38.06
C ILE A 315 -20.08 7.40 38.18
N ILE A 316 -18.91 7.17 37.59
CA ILE A 316 -18.13 5.94 37.81
C ILE A 316 -17.30 6.14 39.08
N GLU A 317 -17.75 5.52 40.18
CA GLU A 317 -16.94 5.30 41.38
C GLU A 317 -15.87 4.26 41.06
N THR A 318 -14.61 4.69 40.97
CA THR A 318 -13.45 3.79 40.93
C THR A 318 -13.11 3.34 42.34
N GLU A 319 -13.49 2.11 42.69
CA GLU A 319 -12.99 1.43 43.88
C GLU A 319 -11.55 0.97 43.66
N ASP A 320 -10.64 1.55 44.44
CA ASP A 320 -9.26 1.13 44.66
C ASP A 320 -9.23 -0.26 45.31
N GLU A 321 -8.93 -1.31 44.54
CA GLU A 321 -8.60 -2.62 45.10
C GLU A 321 -7.07 -2.84 45.11
N VAL A 322 -6.51 -2.52 46.27
CA VAL A 322 -5.13 -2.82 46.69
C VAL A 322 -4.93 -4.34 46.69
N ARG A 323 -4.18 -4.86 45.72
CA ARG A 323 -3.67 -6.25 45.79
C ARG A 323 -2.32 -6.30 46.52
N PRO A 324 -2.18 -7.14 47.57
CA PRO A 324 -0.93 -7.31 48.27
C PRO A 324 0.05 -8.18 47.48
N SER A 325 1.32 -7.83 47.66
CA SER A 325 2.51 -8.52 47.20
C SER A 325 2.59 -9.96 47.71
N GLU A 326 2.71 -10.94 46.81
CA GLU A 326 3.17 -12.29 47.14
C GLU A 326 4.09 -12.84 46.06
N GLY A 327 5.15 -13.53 46.51
CA GLY A 327 5.68 -14.67 45.77
C GLY A 327 7.06 -14.51 45.15
N ALA A 328 8.10 -14.44 45.99
CA ALA A 328 9.45 -14.82 45.60
C ALA A 328 9.45 -16.27 45.05
N MET A 329 9.90 -16.45 43.81
CA MET A 329 10.13 -17.77 43.21
C MET A 329 11.64 -18.07 43.13
N PRO A 330 12.05 -19.32 43.43
CA PRO A 330 13.44 -19.72 43.57
C PRO A 330 14.14 -19.95 42.22
N VAL A 331 15.42 -19.57 42.20
CA VAL A 331 16.38 -19.78 41.11
C VAL A 331 16.62 -21.28 40.89
N ALA A 332 16.07 -21.83 39.81
CA ALA A 332 16.37 -23.19 39.36
C ALA A 332 17.67 -23.20 38.53
N GLY A 333 18.63 -24.01 38.98
CA GLY A 333 19.98 -24.13 38.44
C GLY A 333 20.05 -24.66 37.01
N ARG A 334 20.91 -24.01 36.21
CA ARG A 334 21.37 -24.50 34.91
C ARG A 334 22.33 -25.68 35.10
N LYS A 335 21.89 -26.89 34.72
CA LYS A 335 22.80 -28.02 34.43
C LYS A 335 23.46 -27.78 33.07
N GLY A 336 24.79 -27.70 33.06
CA GLY A 336 25.59 -27.65 31.83
C GLY A 336 25.68 -29.02 31.12
N PRO A 337 25.92 -29.06 29.80
CA PRO A 337 26.08 -30.29 29.05
C PRO A 337 27.50 -30.88 29.20
N PRO A 338 27.65 -32.22 29.08
CA PRO A 338 28.93 -32.90 29.25
C PRO A 338 29.82 -32.77 28.00
N ARG A 339 31.12 -32.56 28.24
CA ARG A 339 32.19 -32.62 27.24
C ARG A 339 32.26 -34.00 26.59
N LYS A 340 32.21 -34.05 25.27
CA LYS A 340 32.57 -35.25 24.48
C LYS A 340 34.09 -35.41 24.49
N ALA A 341 34.55 -36.60 24.89
CA ALA A 341 35.93 -37.04 24.75
C ALA A 341 36.22 -37.37 23.27
N GLN A 342 37.36 -36.90 22.78
CA GLN A 342 38.00 -37.37 21.56
C GLN A 342 38.77 -38.65 21.90
N SER A 343 38.58 -39.71 21.12
CA SER A 343 39.50 -40.85 21.05
C SER A 343 40.15 -40.86 19.68
N SER A 344 41.49 -40.89 19.70
CA SER A 344 42.35 -41.36 18.61
C SER A 344 42.12 -42.84 18.33
#